data_AF-A0A7S4W8S7-F1
#
_entry.id   AF-A0A7S4W8S7-F1
#
_cell.length_a   1.000
_cell.length_b   1.000
_cell.length_c   1.000
_cell.angle_alpha   90.00
_cell.angle_beta   90.00
_cell.angle_gamma   90.00
#
_symmetry.space_group_name_H-M   'P 1'
#
loop_
_entity.id
_entity.type
_entity.pdbx_description
1 polymer ?
#
loop_
_entity_poly.entity_id
_entity_poly.type
_entity_poly.pdbx_seq_one_letter_code
_entity_poly.pdbx_strand_id
1 'polypeptide(L)'
;MAQYHDELCRISEMNFMYRENSDPTEYASSVAELMHQFEKDPSRVLCGNALTGDYNGEVAKAFLDRFVPQNCLITIHNSDAEKESQEKYCVDTNLKDAAWQTEKYYGAKYREMGISQEVIKKWQSEPIDPRLKLPELNQFIPTDFSLRCDDDDDNNDEVVVNGKNDKEDANGSSKNEDEDESVPPFTPPKLIQRPSGLRLWHKLDTTFRVPKTHIRVHIASPSVYRSPRSMTLNRLYQKVLNDDLNSFVYDAGVAGCNYRVTCTPTGFRISVSGYSEKLTDLLDVVTSRMQSLLQEMKEGPGVHPALGQKFNKAIDNLLRETKNFRMDSPYETAAYNGRMLMEENAW
;
A
#
# COMPACT_ATOMS: atom_id res chain seq x y z
N MET A 1 -17.36 15.12 -14.69
CA MET A 1 -16.58 16.00 -13.79
C MET A 1 -17.26 16.18 -12.44
N ALA A 2 -18.52 16.65 -12.38
CA ALA A 2 -19.26 16.74 -11.11
C ALA A 2 -19.31 15.40 -10.35
N GLN A 3 -19.64 14.29 -11.02
CA GLN A 3 -19.67 12.96 -10.40
C GLN A 3 -18.33 12.52 -9.76
N TYR A 4 -17.18 12.85 -10.37
CA TYR A 4 -15.87 12.53 -9.78
C TYR A 4 -15.54 13.42 -8.58
N HIS A 5 -16.01 14.68 -8.60
CA HIS A 5 -15.90 15.56 -7.44
C HIS A 5 -16.78 15.06 -6.29
N ASP A 6 -18.01 14.63 -6.58
CA ASP A 6 -18.90 14.01 -5.59
C ASP A 6 -18.27 12.74 -4.97
N GLU A 7 -17.60 11.90 -5.76
CA GLU A 7 -16.84 10.76 -5.25
C GLU A 7 -15.72 11.18 -4.28
N LEU A 8 -14.91 12.18 -4.66
CA LEU A 8 -13.85 12.70 -3.81
C LEU A 8 -14.40 13.30 -2.51
N CYS A 9 -15.52 14.02 -2.57
CA CYS A 9 -16.21 14.52 -1.39
C CYS A 9 -16.59 13.38 -0.45
N ARG A 10 -17.29 12.36 -0.96
CA ARG A 10 -17.70 11.19 -0.17
C ARG A 10 -16.53 10.48 0.48
N ILE A 11 -15.45 10.25 -0.28
CA ILE A 11 -14.24 9.62 0.25
C ILE A 11 -13.61 10.47 1.36
N SER A 12 -13.50 11.77 1.14
CA SER A 12 -12.89 12.71 2.09
C SER A 12 -13.70 12.85 3.38
N GLU A 13 -15.02 12.92 3.27
CA GLU A 13 -15.96 13.00 4.40
C GLU A 13 -15.89 11.72 5.24
N MET A 14 -16.01 10.57 4.59
CA MET A 14 -15.93 9.27 5.25
C MET A 14 -14.57 9.08 5.97
N ASN A 15 -13.45 9.39 5.30
CA ASN A 15 -12.12 9.27 5.89
C ASN A 15 -11.91 10.22 7.07
N PHE A 16 -12.52 11.41 7.04
CA PHE A 16 -12.49 12.34 8.16
C PHE A 16 -13.36 11.84 9.33
N MET A 17 -14.60 11.42 9.04
CA MET A 17 -15.56 10.95 10.05
C MET A 17 -15.10 9.69 10.78
N TYR A 18 -14.45 8.76 10.07
CA TYR A 18 -13.98 7.48 10.62
C TYR A 18 -12.45 7.40 10.73
N ARG A 19 -11.79 8.55 10.89
CA ARG A 19 -10.34 8.61 11.10
C ARG A 19 -9.99 7.91 12.41
N GLU A 20 -8.97 7.06 12.36
CA GLU A 20 -8.43 6.44 13.57
C GLU A 20 -7.57 7.42 14.36
N ASN A 21 -7.49 7.23 15.67
CA ASN A 21 -6.58 8.01 16.50
C ASN A 21 -5.13 7.71 16.08
N SER A 22 -4.40 8.76 15.72
CA SER A 22 -2.97 8.68 15.43
C SER A 22 -2.14 8.77 16.71
N ASP A 23 -0.82 8.58 16.57
CA ASP A 23 0.10 8.88 17.67
C ASP A 23 -0.11 10.33 18.16
N PRO A 24 -0.22 10.56 19.49
CA PRO A 24 -0.47 11.90 20.03
C PRO A 24 0.61 12.92 19.65
N THR A 25 1.86 12.49 19.48
CA THR A 25 2.98 13.37 19.12
C THR A 25 2.85 13.83 17.67
N GLU A 26 2.58 12.89 16.76
CA GLU A 26 2.32 13.20 15.35
C GLU A 26 1.10 14.10 15.19
N TYR A 27 0.05 13.83 15.97
CA TYR A 27 -1.18 14.63 15.97
C TYR A 27 -0.91 16.07 16.42
N ALA A 28 -0.25 16.25 17.57
CA ALA A 28 0.07 17.58 18.09
C ALA A 28 0.95 18.40 17.14
N SER A 29 1.96 17.77 16.54
CA SER A 29 2.82 18.42 15.55
C SER A 29 2.03 18.84 14.31
N SER A 30 1.18 17.95 13.78
CA SER A 30 0.40 18.22 12.58
C SER A 30 -0.61 19.34 12.81
N VAL A 31 -1.32 19.32 13.95
CA VAL A 31 -2.30 20.36 14.30
C VAL A 31 -1.62 21.72 14.49
N ALA A 32 -0.44 21.78 15.12
CA ALA A 32 0.29 23.03 15.27
C ALA A 32 0.64 23.69 13.92
N GLU A 33 1.00 22.90 12.91
CA GLU A 33 1.21 23.40 11.54
C GLU A 33 -0.08 23.95 10.93
N LEU A 34 -1.19 23.21 11.08
CA LEU A 34 -2.49 23.63 10.55
C LEU A 34 -3.02 24.91 11.23
N MET A 35 -2.67 25.18 12.48
CA MET A 35 -3.03 26.43 13.16
C MET A 35 -2.42 27.66 12.47
N HIS A 36 -1.23 27.53 11.88
CA HIS A 36 -0.63 28.62 11.09
C HIS A 36 -1.31 28.76 9.73
N GLN A 37 -1.64 27.64 9.08
CA GLN A 37 -2.30 27.66 7.78
C GLN A 37 -3.72 28.25 7.85
N PHE A 38 -4.46 27.92 8.91
CA PHE A 38 -5.85 28.31 9.13
C PHE A 38 -6.01 29.40 10.21
N GLU A 39 -5.01 30.28 10.38
CA GLU A 39 -5.02 31.37 11.36
C GLU A 39 -6.31 32.22 11.29
N LYS A 40 -6.82 32.46 10.09
CA LYS A 40 -8.03 33.27 9.84
C LYS A 40 -9.34 32.51 10.01
N ASP A 41 -9.30 31.18 10.11
CA ASP A 41 -10.48 30.33 10.28
C ASP A 41 -10.14 29.12 11.18
N PRO A 42 -10.06 29.34 12.52
CA PRO A 42 -9.70 28.29 13.47
C PRO A 42 -10.65 27.08 13.44
N SER A 43 -11.89 27.26 12.98
CA SER A 43 -12.87 26.17 12.86
C SER A 43 -12.42 25.08 11.89
N ARG A 44 -11.53 25.44 10.94
CA ARG A 44 -10.97 24.54 9.94
C ARG A 44 -9.67 23.86 10.37
N VAL A 45 -9.13 24.12 11.56
CA VAL A 45 -7.86 23.50 11.98
C VAL A 45 -7.94 21.97 11.97
N LEU A 46 -9.10 21.39 12.34
CA LEU A 46 -9.27 19.93 12.39
C LEU A 46 -9.65 19.32 11.04
N CYS A 47 -10.57 19.95 10.31
CA CYS A 47 -11.13 19.41 9.06
C CYS A 47 -10.44 19.95 7.79
N GLY A 48 -9.60 20.98 7.92
CA GLY A 48 -9.23 21.92 6.86
C GLY A 48 -8.79 21.28 5.56
N ASN A 49 -7.68 20.56 5.58
CA ASN A 49 -7.15 19.84 4.41
C ASN A 49 -7.76 18.44 4.24
N ALA A 50 -8.62 18.01 5.17
CA ALA A 50 -9.20 16.67 5.15
C ALA A 50 -10.45 16.58 4.27
N LEU A 51 -11.23 17.66 4.17
CA LEU A 51 -12.48 17.71 3.40
C LEU A 51 -12.26 18.33 2.02
N THR A 52 -12.88 17.73 1.01
CA THR A 52 -12.92 18.29 -0.35
C THR A 52 -13.82 19.53 -0.36
N GLY A 53 -13.31 20.66 -0.88
CA GLY A 53 -14.08 21.90 -1.02
C GLY A 53 -15.02 21.90 -2.23
N ASP A 54 -15.66 23.04 -2.50
CA ASP A 54 -16.60 23.18 -3.62
C ASP A 54 -15.93 22.99 -4.99
N TYR A 55 -16.67 22.37 -5.92
CA TYR A 55 -16.19 22.22 -7.29
C TYR A 55 -16.14 23.57 -8.01
N ASN A 56 -14.95 23.96 -8.46
CA ASN A 56 -14.76 25.10 -9.35
C ASN A 56 -14.06 24.67 -10.65
N GLY A 57 -14.85 24.53 -11.71
CA GLY A 57 -14.35 24.13 -13.03
C GLY A 57 -13.41 25.14 -13.67
N GLU A 58 -13.55 26.43 -13.38
CA GLU A 58 -12.66 27.48 -13.91
C GLU A 58 -11.27 27.38 -13.28
N VAL A 59 -11.20 27.17 -11.96
CA VAL A 59 -9.93 26.98 -11.24
C VAL A 59 -9.24 25.70 -11.70
N ALA A 60 -9.99 24.60 -11.82
CA ALA A 60 -9.46 23.34 -12.33
C ALA A 60 -8.89 23.50 -13.75
N LYS A 61 -9.63 24.18 -14.64
CA LYS A 61 -9.17 24.48 -15.99
C LYS A 61 -7.94 25.38 -16.00
N ALA A 62 -7.93 26.46 -15.23
CA ALA A 62 -6.79 27.38 -15.14
C ALA A 62 -5.51 26.67 -14.65
N PHE A 63 -5.64 25.67 -13.78
CA PHE A 63 -4.53 24.81 -13.39
C PHE A 63 -4.09 23.90 -14.53
N LEU A 64 -5.01 23.21 -15.20
CA LEU A 64 -4.73 22.33 -16.35
C LEU A 64 -4.13 23.09 -17.54
N ASP A 65 -4.49 24.36 -17.76
CA ASP A 65 -3.91 25.21 -18.80
C ASP A 65 -2.40 25.46 -18.58
N ARG A 66 -1.87 25.19 -17.38
CA ARG A 66 -0.42 25.23 -17.08
C ARG A 66 0.30 23.91 -17.37
N PHE A 67 -0.41 22.82 -17.65
CA PHE A 67 0.15 21.52 -18.03
C PHE A 67 0.54 21.51 -19.51
N VAL A 68 1.49 22.38 -19.87
CA VAL A 68 2.04 22.50 -21.22
C VAL A 68 3.53 22.17 -21.22
N PRO A 69 4.08 21.63 -22.32
CA PRO A 69 5.51 21.34 -22.48
C PRO A 69 6.45 22.49 -22.08
N GLN A 70 6.07 23.74 -22.32
CA GLN A 70 6.89 24.91 -22.01
C GLN A 70 7.06 25.15 -20.51
N ASN A 71 6.17 24.62 -19.69
CA ASN A 71 6.14 24.80 -18.25
C ASN A 71 6.62 23.53 -17.50
N CYS A 72 7.27 22.59 -18.20
CA CYS A 72 7.73 21.34 -17.61
C CYS A 72 9.20 21.41 -17.17
N LEU A 73 9.51 20.69 -16.09
CA LEU A 73 10.86 20.34 -15.67
C LEU A 73 10.94 18.82 -15.64
N ILE A 74 11.93 18.25 -16.33
CA ILE A 74 12.11 16.80 -16.44
C ILE A 74 13.39 16.41 -15.72
N THR A 75 13.25 15.58 -14.70
CA THR A 75 14.39 15.01 -13.97
C THR A 75 14.49 13.52 -14.29
N ILE A 76 15.66 13.07 -14.74
CA ILE A 76 15.94 11.67 -15.05
C ILE A 76 17.01 11.17 -14.08
N HIS A 77 16.70 10.12 -13.32
CA HIS A 77 17.64 9.48 -12.39
C HIS A 77 18.13 8.15 -12.95
N ASN A 78 19.44 7.99 -13.10
CA ASN A 78 20.06 6.73 -13.50
C ASN A 78 21.48 6.63 -12.93
N SER A 79 21.79 5.51 -12.27
CA SER A 79 23.10 5.24 -11.65
C SER A 79 24.25 5.15 -12.65
N ASP A 80 23.96 4.79 -13.91
CA ASP A 80 24.97 4.63 -14.95
C ASP A 80 24.95 5.76 -15.98
N ALA A 81 24.25 6.86 -15.68
CA ALA A 81 24.11 8.00 -16.59
C ALA A 81 25.45 8.61 -17.04
N GLU A 82 26.49 8.56 -16.19
CA GLU A 82 27.84 9.03 -16.53
C GLU A 82 28.60 8.09 -17.48
N LYS A 83 28.26 6.79 -17.47
CA LYS A 83 28.99 5.72 -18.17
C LYS A 83 28.33 5.31 -19.48
N GLU A 84 27.02 5.48 -19.59
CA GLU A 84 26.26 5.10 -20.76
C GLU A 84 26.24 6.20 -21.83
N SER A 85 26.14 5.78 -23.10
CA SER A 85 26.00 6.70 -24.24
C SER A 85 24.87 7.70 -23.99
N GLN A 86 25.17 8.98 -24.22
CA GLN A 86 24.23 10.09 -24.07
C GLN A 86 22.92 9.87 -24.83
N GLU A 87 22.96 9.12 -25.94
CA GLU A 87 21.82 8.88 -26.83
C GLU A 87 20.68 8.08 -26.19
N LYS A 88 20.95 7.33 -25.11
CA LYS A 88 19.95 6.47 -24.47
C LYS A 88 18.98 7.23 -23.56
N TYR A 89 19.34 8.42 -23.08
CA TYR A 89 18.58 9.18 -22.08
C TYR A 89 18.37 10.65 -22.42
N CYS A 90 18.96 11.13 -23.52
CA CYS A 90 18.68 12.46 -24.00
C CYS A 90 17.32 12.47 -24.68
N VAL A 91 16.37 13.19 -24.06
CA VAL A 91 15.07 13.52 -24.65
C VAL A 91 15.26 14.29 -25.97
N ASP A 92 16.39 14.97 -26.10
CA ASP A 92 16.83 15.67 -27.29
C ASP A 92 18.26 15.28 -27.67
N THR A 93 18.43 14.58 -28.79
CA THR A 93 19.75 14.16 -29.29
C THR A 93 20.61 15.31 -29.80
N ASN A 94 20.09 16.55 -29.87
CA ASN A 94 20.80 17.72 -30.37
C ASN A 94 21.53 18.52 -29.28
N LEU A 95 21.35 18.18 -27.99
CA LEU A 95 21.95 18.87 -26.84
C LEU A 95 22.98 17.99 -26.11
N LYS A 96 23.91 17.41 -26.88
CA LYS A 96 24.87 16.40 -26.42
C LYS A 96 25.99 16.93 -25.48
N ASP A 97 26.15 18.23 -25.33
CA ASP A 97 27.39 18.81 -24.77
C ASP A 97 27.26 19.44 -23.37
N ALA A 98 26.22 19.12 -22.60
CA ALA A 98 26.12 19.58 -21.22
C ALA A 98 27.14 18.84 -20.31
N ALA A 99 28.06 19.61 -19.72
CA ALA A 99 29.04 19.09 -18.78
C ALA A 99 28.38 18.62 -17.48
N TRP A 100 28.92 17.54 -16.90
CA TRP A 100 28.53 17.07 -15.58
C TRP A 100 28.95 18.07 -14.50
N GLN A 101 28.01 18.38 -13.62
CA GLN A 101 28.13 19.23 -12.46
C GLN A 101 28.05 18.39 -11.18
N THR A 102 28.47 18.98 -10.06
CA THR A 102 28.43 18.34 -8.74
C THR A 102 27.69 19.26 -7.79
N GLU A 103 26.62 18.75 -7.19
CA GLU A 103 25.86 19.46 -6.17
C GLU A 103 26.75 19.67 -4.94
N LYS A 104 26.63 20.85 -4.31
CA LYS A 104 27.54 21.36 -3.29
C LYS A 104 27.53 20.55 -2.00
N TYR A 105 26.37 20.12 -1.52
CA TYR A 105 26.22 19.58 -0.17
C TYR A 105 26.31 18.05 -0.12
N TYR A 106 25.70 17.38 -1.09
CA TYR A 106 25.62 15.92 -1.16
C TYR A 106 26.58 15.34 -2.20
N GLY A 107 27.25 16.18 -3.00
CA GLY A 107 28.18 15.71 -4.04
C GLY A 107 27.48 15.00 -5.19
N ALA A 108 26.15 15.11 -5.29
CA ALA A 108 25.36 14.44 -6.32
C ALA A 108 25.77 14.94 -7.70
N LYS A 109 26.06 14.01 -8.60
CA LYS A 109 26.43 14.31 -9.98
C LYS A 109 25.16 14.54 -10.79
N TYR A 110 25.10 15.66 -11.49
CA TYR A 110 23.95 16.01 -12.32
C TYR A 110 24.40 16.81 -13.54
N ARG A 111 23.52 16.99 -14.50
CA ARG A 111 23.72 17.92 -15.61
C ARG A 111 22.38 18.51 -15.99
N GLU A 112 22.42 19.72 -16.52
CA GLU A 112 21.23 20.42 -16.97
C GLU A 112 21.28 20.52 -18.49
N MET A 113 20.14 20.21 -19.11
CA MET A 113 19.99 20.22 -20.55
C MET A 113 18.74 21.00 -20.87
N GLY A 114 18.83 21.88 -21.87
CA GLY A 114 17.62 22.46 -22.47
C GLY A 114 16.78 21.39 -23.17
N ILE A 115 15.57 21.75 -23.55
CA ILE A 115 14.72 20.96 -24.45
C ILE A 115 14.56 21.79 -25.72
N SER A 116 14.91 21.27 -26.90
CA SER A 116 14.74 22.05 -28.13
C SER A 116 13.28 22.35 -28.42
N GLN A 117 13.09 23.44 -29.17
CA GLN A 117 11.78 23.83 -29.69
C GLN A 117 11.18 22.76 -30.62
N GLU A 118 11.98 21.92 -31.25
CA GLU A 118 11.49 20.82 -32.10
C GLU A 118 10.77 19.75 -31.27
N VAL A 119 11.39 19.33 -30.15
CA VAL A 119 10.79 18.38 -29.20
C VAL A 119 9.54 18.96 -28.56
N ILE A 120 9.59 20.21 -28.13
CA ILE A 120 8.43 20.92 -27.55
C ILE A 120 7.27 20.96 -28.55
N LYS A 121 7.52 21.35 -29.81
CA LYS A 121 6.50 21.38 -30.86
C LYS A 121 5.93 20.00 -31.14
N LYS A 122 6.77 18.96 -31.13
CA LYS A 122 6.34 17.57 -31.30
C LYS A 122 5.36 17.15 -30.20
N TRP A 123 5.67 17.39 -28.93
CA TRP A 123 4.77 17.04 -27.82
C TRP A 123 3.44 17.79 -27.85
N GLN A 124 3.42 19.01 -28.40
CA GLN A 124 2.18 19.77 -28.59
C GLN A 124 1.30 19.26 -29.73
N SER A 125 1.87 18.56 -30.71
CA SER A 125 1.15 18.10 -31.90
C SER A 125 0.78 16.61 -31.88
N GLU A 126 1.27 15.85 -30.92
CA GLU A 126 0.96 14.43 -30.79
C GLU A 126 -0.54 14.22 -30.47
N PRO A 127 -1.25 13.34 -31.21
CA PRO A 127 -2.64 13.05 -30.94
C PRO A 127 -2.79 12.30 -29.61
N ILE A 128 -3.94 12.50 -28.95
CA ILE A 128 -4.28 11.79 -27.72
C ILE A 128 -4.37 10.29 -28.03
N ASP A 129 -3.62 9.49 -27.28
CA ASP A 129 -3.65 8.03 -27.39
C ASP A 129 -5.06 7.50 -27.02
N PRO A 130 -5.74 6.72 -27.88
CA PRO A 130 -7.09 6.22 -27.61
C PRO A 130 -7.20 5.26 -26.41
N ARG A 131 -6.07 4.77 -25.89
CA ARG A 131 -6.01 3.97 -24.66
C ARG A 131 -6.19 4.81 -23.41
N LEU A 132 -5.96 6.13 -23.47
CA LEU A 132 -6.19 7.05 -22.35
C LEU A 132 -7.68 7.34 -22.26
N LYS A 133 -8.31 6.82 -21.22
CA LYS A 133 -9.74 7.02 -20.92
C LYS A 133 -9.88 7.55 -19.50
N LEU A 134 -10.98 8.26 -19.26
CA LEU A 134 -11.36 8.58 -17.88
C LEU A 134 -11.69 7.28 -17.14
N PRO A 135 -11.36 7.20 -15.83
CA PRO A 135 -11.70 6.04 -15.03
C PRO A 135 -13.21 5.88 -14.91
N GLU A 136 -13.66 4.65 -14.72
CA GLU A 136 -15.04 4.38 -14.29
C GLU A 136 -15.25 4.88 -12.85
N LEU A 137 -16.51 4.99 -12.44
CA LEU A 137 -16.82 5.35 -11.05
C LEU A 137 -16.39 4.21 -10.11
N ASN A 138 -15.87 4.59 -8.95
CA ASN A 138 -15.29 3.70 -7.97
C ASN A 138 -16.39 2.91 -7.23
N GLN A 139 -16.46 1.60 -7.50
CA GLN A 139 -17.46 0.69 -6.91
C GLN A 139 -17.11 0.26 -5.47
N PHE A 140 -15.90 0.57 -4.98
CA PHE A 140 -15.44 0.26 -3.64
C PHE A 140 -15.76 1.35 -2.61
N ILE A 141 -16.38 2.47 -3.00
CA ILE A 141 -16.86 3.45 -2.02
C ILE A 141 -17.98 2.80 -1.17
N PRO A 142 -17.78 2.65 0.15
CA PRO A 142 -18.79 2.02 1.00
C PRO A 142 -19.96 2.97 1.25
N THR A 143 -21.10 2.36 1.53
CA THR A 143 -22.39 3.01 1.80
C THR A 143 -23.02 2.54 3.12
N ASP A 144 -22.61 1.37 3.62
CA ASP A 144 -22.98 0.82 4.92
C ASP A 144 -21.86 1.06 5.93
N PHE A 145 -22.18 1.85 6.96
CA PHE A 145 -21.30 2.16 8.09
C PHE A 145 -21.86 1.64 9.42
N SER A 146 -22.80 0.69 9.39
CA SER A 146 -23.37 0.09 10.59
C SER A 146 -22.31 -0.64 11.43
N LEU A 147 -22.40 -0.49 12.76
CA LEU A 147 -21.50 -1.15 13.70
C LEU A 147 -22.11 -2.49 14.12
N ARG A 148 -21.39 -3.59 13.86
CA ARG A 148 -21.86 -4.95 14.20
C ARG A 148 -21.83 -5.25 15.69
N CYS A 149 -21.09 -4.48 16.49
CA CYS A 149 -21.07 -4.64 17.94
C CYS A 149 -22.31 -4.12 18.66
N ASP A 150 -23.20 -3.41 17.95
CA ASP A 150 -24.48 -2.98 18.51
C ASP A 150 -25.56 -4.08 18.40
N ASP A 151 -25.36 -5.08 17.53
CA ASP A 151 -26.27 -6.22 17.34
C ASP A 151 -25.95 -7.40 18.29
N ASP A 152 -24.80 -7.37 18.98
CA ASP A 152 -24.34 -8.41 19.91
C ASP A 152 -25.00 -8.21 21.30
N ASP A 153 -26.33 -8.34 21.35
CA ASP A 153 -27.09 -8.51 22.60
C ASP A 153 -26.77 -9.88 23.21
N ASP A 154 -25.71 -9.97 24.04
CA ASP A 154 -25.44 -10.87 25.18
C ASP A 154 -25.91 -12.36 25.18
N ASN A 155 -26.30 -12.98 24.05
CA ASN A 155 -27.02 -14.28 24.07
C ASN A 155 -26.50 -15.39 23.15
N ASN A 156 -25.27 -15.33 22.61
CA ASN A 156 -24.76 -16.40 21.72
C ASN A 156 -23.37 -16.97 22.07
N ASP A 157 -22.99 -17.00 23.34
CA ASP A 157 -21.84 -17.78 23.82
C ASP A 157 -22.24 -19.25 24.13
N GLU A 158 -22.71 -20.00 23.12
CA GLU A 158 -22.62 -21.47 23.11
C GLU A 158 -22.20 -21.97 21.72
N VAL A 159 -20.92 -21.79 21.38
CA VAL A 159 -20.27 -22.63 20.36
C VAL A 159 -19.56 -23.77 21.07
N VAL A 160 -20.22 -24.93 21.08
CA VAL A 160 -19.70 -26.19 21.64
C VAL A 160 -18.41 -26.59 20.94
N VAL A 161 -17.27 -26.31 21.57
CA VAL A 161 -15.98 -26.88 21.18
C VAL A 161 -15.90 -28.31 21.76
N ASN A 162 -16.23 -29.30 20.95
CA ASN A 162 -15.91 -30.70 21.27
C ASN A 162 -14.40 -30.92 21.14
N GLY A 163 -13.68 -30.93 22.28
CA GLY A 163 -12.27 -31.30 22.32
C GLY A 163 -11.61 -31.15 23.69
N LYS A 164 -11.74 -32.19 24.52
CA LYS A 164 -10.94 -32.59 25.70
C LYS A 164 -10.17 -31.48 26.46
N ASN A 165 -10.65 -31.22 27.67
CA ASN A 165 -10.01 -30.46 28.74
C ASN A 165 -8.65 -31.07 29.13
N ASP A 166 -7.62 -30.22 29.20
CA ASP A 166 -6.55 -30.34 30.19
C ASP A 166 -6.45 -28.96 30.87
N LYS A 167 -6.86 -28.91 32.14
CA LYS A 167 -6.70 -27.76 33.03
C LYS A 167 -5.30 -27.86 33.64
N GLU A 168 -4.46 -26.85 33.43
CA GLU A 168 -3.33 -26.58 34.30
C GLU A 168 -3.38 -25.14 34.78
N ASP A 169 -3.22 -25.01 36.09
CA ASP A 169 -3.40 -23.84 36.91
C ASP A 169 -2.35 -22.75 36.61
N ALA A 170 -2.79 -21.49 36.55
CA ALA A 170 -1.90 -20.35 36.69
C ALA A 170 -2.46 -19.38 37.73
N ASN A 171 -1.68 -19.27 38.81
CA ASN A 171 -1.87 -18.52 40.03
C ASN A 171 -1.98 -17.00 39.82
N GLY A 172 -2.83 -16.40 40.67
CA GLY A 172 -2.76 -15.07 41.28
C GLY A 172 -1.92 -13.96 40.64
N SER A 173 -2.60 -12.88 40.24
CA SER A 173 -2.02 -11.53 40.25
C SER A 173 -2.98 -10.55 40.94
N SER A 174 -2.39 -9.76 41.83
CA SER A 174 -2.99 -8.66 42.58
C SER A 174 -3.79 -7.72 41.69
N LYS A 175 -4.96 -7.31 42.19
CA LYS A 175 -5.71 -6.16 41.68
C LYS A 175 -4.89 -4.89 41.93
N ASN A 176 -4.58 -4.16 40.86
CA ASN A 176 -4.19 -2.75 40.95
C ASN A 176 -5.48 -1.91 40.86
N GLU A 177 -5.71 -1.02 41.81
CA GLU A 177 -6.93 -0.21 41.96
C GLU A 177 -6.90 1.12 41.16
N ASP A 178 -6.25 1.14 39.99
CA ASP A 178 -6.16 2.32 39.12
C ASP A 178 -6.68 2.02 37.68
N GLU A 179 -7.73 1.20 37.55
CA GLU A 179 -8.40 1.01 36.25
C GLU A 179 -9.38 2.17 36.01
N ASP A 180 -9.03 3.03 35.06
CA ASP A 180 -9.93 4.01 34.44
C ASP A 180 -11.19 3.27 33.94
N GLU A 181 -12.33 3.46 34.62
CA GLU A 181 -13.63 2.81 34.31
C GLU A 181 -14.11 3.06 32.86
N SER A 182 -13.46 3.94 32.10
CA SER A 182 -13.77 4.23 30.70
C SER A 182 -13.22 3.22 29.69
N VAL A 183 -12.30 2.33 30.07
CA VAL A 183 -11.68 1.36 29.15
C VAL A 183 -12.32 -0.02 29.32
N PRO A 184 -13.05 -0.56 28.31
CA PRO A 184 -13.62 -1.90 28.42
C PRO A 184 -12.52 -2.96 28.62
N PRO A 185 -12.78 -4.02 29.42
CA PRO A 185 -11.78 -5.02 29.74
C PRO A 185 -11.24 -5.70 28.48
N PHE A 186 -9.92 -5.89 28.43
CA PHE A 186 -9.27 -6.53 27.29
C PHE A 186 -9.77 -7.97 27.11
N THR A 187 -10.42 -8.24 25.99
CA THR A 187 -10.80 -9.60 25.58
C THR A 187 -9.85 -10.12 24.49
N PRO A 188 -9.27 -11.32 24.63
CA PRO A 188 -8.44 -11.91 23.59
C PRO A 188 -9.31 -12.46 22.44
N PRO A 189 -8.75 -12.62 21.22
CA PRO A 189 -9.46 -13.29 20.13
C PRO A 189 -9.86 -14.73 20.48
N LYS A 190 -11.07 -15.13 20.10
CA LYS A 190 -11.63 -16.47 20.31
C LYS A 190 -11.34 -17.35 19.08
N LEU A 191 -10.96 -18.62 19.29
CA LEU A 191 -10.85 -19.61 18.21
C LEU A 191 -12.26 -20.16 17.91
N ILE A 192 -12.81 -19.82 16.74
CA ILE A 192 -14.19 -20.17 16.39
C ILE A 192 -14.30 -21.39 15.45
N GLN A 193 -13.26 -21.71 14.68
CA GLN A 193 -13.22 -22.92 13.85
C GLN A 193 -11.83 -23.55 13.80
N ARG A 194 -11.79 -24.89 13.81
CA ARG A 194 -10.56 -25.69 13.69
C ARG A 194 -10.77 -27.02 12.93
N PRO A 195 -11.18 -27.00 11.66
CA PRO A 195 -11.13 -28.21 10.84
C PRO A 195 -9.67 -28.53 10.43
N SER A 196 -9.45 -29.72 9.86
CA SER A 196 -8.11 -30.12 9.38
C SER A 196 -7.58 -29.10 8.37
N GLY A 197 -6.46 -28.44 8.69
CA GLY A 197 -5.80 -27.48 7.80
C GLY A 197 -6.25 -26.02 7.93
N LEU A 198 -7.21 -25.69 8.82
CA LEU A 198 -7.67 -24.30 9.03
C LEU A 198 -7.79 -23.98 10.51
N ARG A 199 -7.43 -22.74 10.87
CA ARG A 199 -7.71 -22.14 12.18
C ARG A 199 -8.28 -20.75 11.95
N LEU A 200 -9.48 -20.51 12.46
CA LEU A 200 -10.16 -19.21 12.37
C LEU A 200 -10.28 -18.60 13.76
N TRP A 201 -9.63 -17.45 13.93
CA TRP A 201 -9.71 -16.64 15.13
C TRP A 201 -10.55 -15.40 14.83
N HIS A 202 -11.42 -15.04 15.76
CA HIS A 202 -12.29 -13.88 15.63
C HIS A 202 -12.27 -13.05 16.91
N LYS A 203 -12.28 -11.73 16.74
CA LYS A 203 -12.52 -10.76 17.81
C LYS A 203 -13.36 -9.64 17.20
N LEU A 204 -14.53 -9.40 17.77
CA LEU A 204 -15.33 -8.23 17.44
C LEU A 204 -14.74 -7.01 18.16
N ASP A 205 -14.63 -5.89 17.46
CA ASP A 205 -14.21 -4.64 18.06
C ASP A 205 -15.38 -3.98 18.79
N THR A 206 -15.20 -3.76 20.10
CA THR A 206 -16.12 -2.99 20.96
C THR A 206 -15.46 -1.72 21.49
N THR A 207 -14.17 -1.50 21.18
CA THR A 207 -13.35 -0.42 21.74
C THR A 207 -13.35 0.80 20.83
N PHE A 208 -13.03 0.63 19.54
CA PHE A 208 -12.85 1.76 18.63
C PHE A 208 -14.14 2.19 17.95
N ARG A 209 -15.12 1.27 17.82
CA ARG A 209 -16.48 1.56 17.34
C ARG A 209 -16.48 2.33 16.00
N VAL A 210 -15.59 1.93 15.10
CA VAL A 210 -15.52 2.41 13.71
C VAL A 210 -15.94 1.31 12.74
N PRO A 211 -16.51 1.63 11.56
CA PRO A 211 -17.00 0.65 10.59
C PRO A 211 -15.85 0.01 9.78
N LYS A 212 -14.79 -0.39 10.47
CA LYS A 212 -13.57 -0.93 9.88
C LYS A 212 -13.25 -2.29 10.47
N THR A 213 -12.59 -3.13 9.68
CA THR A 213 -12.13 -4.43 10.13
C THR A 213 -10.80 -4.82 9.50
N HIS A 214 -10.18 -5.87 10.04
CA HIS A 214 -8.93 -6.43 9.55
C HIS A 214 -9.07 -7.94 9.36
N ILE A 215 -8.89 -8.39 8.12
CA ILE A 215 -8.82 -9.81 7.81
C ILE A 215 -7.37 -10.18 7.55
N ARG A 216 -6.84 -11.16 8.29
CA ARG A 216 -5.47 -11.67 8.12
C ARG A 216 -5.53 -13.16 7.82
N VAL A 217 -5.02 -13.54 6.66
CA VAL A 217 -4.92 -14.94 6.21
C VAL A 217 -3.45 -15.33 6.16
N HIS A 218 -3.10 -16.44 6.80
CA HIS A 218 -1.78 -17.03 6.70
C HIS A 218 -1.84 -18.40 6.04
N ILE A 219 -1.32 -18.49 4.82
CA ILE A 219 -1.18 -19.75 4.08
C ILE A 219 0.19 -20.33 4.45
N ALA A 220 0.20 -21.25 5.42
CA ALA A 220 1.43 -21.86 5.90
C ALA A 220 1.93 -22.93 4.91
N SER A 221 3.21 -22.86 4.53
CA SER A 221 3.85 -23.89 3.72
C SER A 221 5.36 -23.93 3.97
N PRO A 222 5.91 -25.06 4.46
CA PRO A 222 7.34 -25.19 4.69
C PRO A 222 8.15 -25.21 3.38
N SER A 223 7.51 -25.44 2.23
CA SER A 223 8.19 -25.47 0.94
C SER A 223 8.70 -24.10 0.50
N VAL A 224 8.12 -23.00 0.99
CA VAL A 224 8.47 -21.63 0.58
C VAL A 224 9.93 -21.30 0.91
N TYR A 225 10.44 -21.74 2.05
CA TYR A 225 11.78 -21.40 2.54
C TYR A 225 12.76 -22.58 2.54
N ARG A 226 12.43 -23.67 1.83
CA ARG A 226 13.24 -24.90 1.79
C ARG A 226 14.66 -24.70 1.24
N SER A 227 14.86 -23.70 0.39
CA SER A 227 16.18 -23.37 -0.18
C SER A 227 16.20 -21.91 -0.65
N PRO A 228 17.40 -21.31 -0.86
CA PRO A 228 17.51 -19.97 -1.45
C PRO A 228 16.75 -19.83 -2.77
N ARG A 229 16.78 -20.88 -3.61
CA ARG A 229 16.03 -20.92 -4.87
C ARG A 229 14.52 -20.86 -4.63
N SER A 230 14.00 -21.65 -3.68
CA SER A 230 12.57 -21.67 -3.39
C SER A 230 12.09 -20.30 -2.91
N MET A 231 12.81 -19.69 -1.95
CA MET A 231 12.45 -18.37 -1.43
C MET A 231 12.53 -17.29 -2.52
N THR A 232 13.56 -17.33 -3.37
CA THR A 232 13.71 -16.41 -4.50
C THR A 232 12.55 -16.51 -5.49
N LEU A 233 12.15 -17.73 -5.87
CA LEU A 233 11.01 -17.94 -6.77
C LEU A 233 9.69 -17.45 -6.17
N ASN A 234 9.46 -17.67 -4.87
CA ASN A 234 8.25 -17.17 -4.20
C ASN A 234 8.26 -15.64 -4.06
N ARG A 235 9.43 -15.00 -3.84
CA ARG A 235 9.58 -13.53 -3.86
C ARG A 235 9.31 -12.97 -5.26
N LEU A 236 9.76 -13.64 -6.32
CA LEU A 236 9.46 -13.25 -7.69
C LEU A 236 7.96 -13.35 -7.98
N TYR A 237 7.31 -14.45 -7.58
CA TYR A 237 5.86 -14.60 -7.69
C TYR A 237 5.13 -13.45 -6.98
N GLN A 238 5.49 -13.14 -5.72
CA GLN A 238 4.90 -12.02 -4.99
C GLN A 238 5.10 -10.68 -5.72
N LYS A 239 6.29 -10.42 -6.29
CA LYS A 239 6.55 -9.18 -7.03
C LYS A 239 5.68 -9.07 -8.28
N VAL A 240 5.57 -10.13 -9.07
CA VAL A 240 4.69 -10.16 -10.25
C VAL A 240 3.24 -9.98 -9.84
N LEU A 241 2.80 -10.69 -8.80
CA LEU A 241 1.44 -10.56 -8.27
C LEU A 241 1.13 -9.14 -7.82
N ASN A 242 2.03 -8.46 -7.10
CA ASN A 242 1.79 -7.09 -6.62
C ASN A 242 1.76 -6.07 -7.77
N ASP A 243 2.61 -6.20 -8.78
CA ASP A 243 2.59 -5.36 -9.99
C ASP A 243 1.29 -5.58 -10.79
N ASP A 244 0.75 -6.81 -10.76
CA ASP A 244 -0.46 -7.19 -11.48
C ASP A 244 -1.76 -6.83 -10.73
N LEU A 245 -1.80 -7.02 -9.41
CA LEU A 245 -2.96 -6.68 -8.57
C LEU A 245 -3.26 -5.19 -8.59
N ASN A 246 -2.25 -4.33 -8.77
CA ASN A 246 -2.39 -2.88 -8.63
C ASN A 246 -3.56 -2.31 -9.47
N SER A 247 -3.79 -2.80 -10.69
CA SER A 247 -4.90 -2.32 -11.53
C SER A 247 -6.29 -2.79 -11.07
N PHE A 248 -6.38 -3.90 -10.33
CA PHE A 248 -7.65 -4.47 -9.89
C PHE A 248 -8.17 -3.87 -8.58
N VAL A 249 -7.26 -3.33 -7.77
CA VAL A 249 -7.53 -2.93 -6.38
C VAL A 249 -7.20 -1.46 -6.10
N TYR A 250 -6.82 -0.69 -7.12
CA TYR A 250 -6.55 0.74 -7.01
C TYR A 250 -7.75 1.48 -6.44
N ASP A 251 -8.93 1.20 -6.99
CA ASP A 251 -10.21 1.80 -6.57
C ASP A 251 -10.52 1.48 -5.10
N ALA A 252 -10.23 0.26 -4.64
CA ALA A 252 -10.34 -0.11 -3.24
C ALA A 252 -9.41 0.73 -2.35
N GLY A 253 -8.15 0.92 -2.79
CA GLY A 253 -7.18 1.81 -2.12
C GLY A 253 -7.68 3.23 -1.94
N VAL A 254 -8.21 3.81 -3.02
CA VAL A 254 -8.78 5.17 -3.02
C VAL A 254 -10.01 5.26 -2.09
N ALA A 255 -10.81 4.20 -2.01
CA ALA A 255 -11.98 4.11 -1.12
C ALA A 255 -11.62 3.75 0.35
N GLY A 256 -10.35 3.81 0.74
CA GLY A 256 -9.91 3.56 2.13
C GLY A 256 -9.79 2.08 2.50
N CYS A 257 -9.77 1.18 1.52
CA CYS A 257 -9.50 -0.24 1.71
C CYS A 257 -8.07 -0.58 1.27
N ASN A 258 -7.30 -1.18 2.16
CA ASN A 258 -5.92 -1.55 1.94
C ASN A 258 -5.80 -3.07 1.84
N TYR A 259 -4.81 -3.51 1.06
CA TYR A 259 -4.41 -4.91 1.01
C TYR A 259 -2.89 -5.03 1.08
N ARG A 260 -2.41 -6.19 1.49
CA ARG A 260 -1.00 -6.56 1.42
C ARG A 260 -0.87 -8.05 1.23
N VAL A 261 -0.10 -8.46 0.23
CA VAL A 261 0.35 -9.84 0.05
C VAL A 261 1.85 -9.90 0.27
N THR A 262 2.31 -10.78 1.16
CA THR A 262 3.73 -10.92 1.51
C THR A 262 4.12 -12.37 1.61
N CYS A 263 5.23 -12.73 0.98
CA CYS A 263 5.93 -13.99 1.13
C CYS A 263 6.83 -13.89 2.37
N THR A 264 6.71 -14.87 3.24
CA THR A 264 7.47 -15.01 4.48
C THR A 264 8.09 -16.40 4.55
N PRO A 265 9.10 -16.65 5.41
CA PRO A 265 9.67 -17.99 5.56
C PRO A 265 8.64 -19.08 5.92
N THR A 266 7.54 -18.72 6.57
CA THR A 266 6.49 -19.67 6.96
C THR A 266 5.40 -19.87 5.90
N GLY A 267 5.42 -19.09 4.81
CA GLY A 267 4.40 -19.15 3.75
C GLY A 267 3.95 -17.76 3.30
N PHE A 268 2.71 -17.63 2.81
CA PHE A 268 2.14 -16.36 2.38
C PHE A 268 1.25 -15.74 3.47
N ARG A 269 1.30 -14.41 3.58
CA ARG A 269 0.40 -13.61 4.41
C ARG A 269 -0.38 -12.68 3.50
N ILE A 270 -1.70 -12.72 3.63
CA ILE A 270 -2.63 -11.80 2.97
C ILE A 270 -3.29 -11.02 4.09
N SER A 271 -3.31 -9.70 3.99
CA SER A 271 -4.12 -8.86 4.87
C SER A 271 -4.96 -7.92 4.03
N VAL A 272 -6.24 -7.81 4.35
CA VAL A 272 -7.12 -6.73 3.88
C VAL A 272 -7.66 -5.97 5.09
N SER A 273 -7.77 -4.65 4.97
CA SER A 273 -8.19 -3.79 6.08
C SER A 273 -8.79 -2.49 5.57
N GLY A 274 -9.76 -1.93 6.29
CA GLY A 274 -10.49 -0.74 5.86
C GLY A 274 -11.97 -0.91 6.17
N TYR A 275 -12.84 -0.25 5.41
CA TYR A 275 -14.29 -0.28 5.64
C TYR A 275 -14.88 -1.67 5.43
N SER A 276 -15.62 -2.15 6.43
CA SER A 276 -16.03 -3.55 6.53
C SER A 276 -16.86 -4.06 5.36
N GLU A 277 -17.72 -3.20 4.77
CA GLU A 277 -18.64 -3.57 3.69
C GLU A 277 -17.90 -4.20 2.48
N LYS A 278 -16.73 -3.67 2.12
CA LYS A 278 -16.04 -4.06 0.87
C LYS A 278 -14.88 -5.03 1.04
N LEU A 279 -14.52 -5.41 2.27
CA LEU A 279 -13.31 -6.20 2.49
C LEU A 279 -13.43 -7.65 2.02
N THR A 280 -14.62 -8.23 2.04
CA THR A 280 -14.84 -9.58 1.48
C THR A 280 -14.65 -9.58 -0.03
N ASP A 281 -15.21 -8.60 -0.73
CA ASP A 281 -15.05 -8.44 -2.18
C ASP A 281 -13.59 -8.22 -2.55
N LEU A 282 -12.88 -7.37 -1.79
CA LEU A 282 -11.45 -7.14 -1.99
C LEU A 282 -10.62 -8.41 -1.75
N LEU A 283 -10.94 -9.20 -0.72
CA LEU A 283 -10.27 -10.47 -0.46
C LEU A 283 -10.50 -11.47 -1.59
N ASP A 284 -11.73 -11.54 -2.12
CA ASP A 284 -12.08 -12.42 -3.24
C ASP A 284 -11.34 -12.03 -4.52
N VAL A 285 -11.23 -10.73 -4.82
CA VAL A 285 -10.42 -10.23 -5.95
C VAL A 285 -8.96 -10.64 -5.80
N VAL A 286 -8.36 -10.41 -4.61
CA VAL A 286 -6.95 -10.73 -4.35
C VAL A 286 -6.70 -12.23 -4.45
N THR A 287 -7.53 -13.06 -3.81
CA THR A 287 -7.34 -14.51 -3.78
C THR A 287 -7.64 -15.18 -5.11
N SER A 288 -8.67 -14.72 -5.83
CA SER A 288 -8.98 -15.19 -7.18
C SER A 288 -7.83 -14.87 -8.14
N ARG A 289 -7.27 -13.65 -8.08
CA ARG A 289 -6.15 -13.28 -8.94
C ARG A 289 -4.88 -14.05 -8.62
N MET A 290 -4.62 -14.36 -7.35
CA MET A 290 -3.53 -15.26 -6.97
C MET A 290 -3.67 -16.63 -7.65
N GLN A 291 -4.88 -17.22 -7.65
CA GLN A 291 -5.11 -18.51 -8.29
C GLN A 291 -4.99 -18.45 -9.81
N SER A 292 -5.60 -17.45 -10.45
CA SER A 292 -5.55 -17.31 -11.91
C SER A 292 -4.14 -17.02 -12.42
N LEU A 293 -3.38 -16.18 -11.71
CA LEU A 293 -1.98 -15.89 -12.07
C LEU A 293 -1.11 -17.14 -12.02
N LEU A 294 -1.30 -18.02 -11.03
CA LEU A 294 -0.61 -19.30 -10.96
C LEU A 294 -0.94 -20.20 -12.15
N GLN A 295 -2.18 -20.16 -12.64
CA GLN A 295 -2.59 -20.91 -13.82
C GLN A 295 -1.93 -20.36 -15.10
N GLU A 296 -1.95 -19.05 -15.30
CA GLU A 296 -1.28 -18.37 -16.42
C GLU A 296 0.24 -18.65 -16.44
N MET A 297 0.88 -18.66 -15.26
CA MET A 297 2.30 -18.99 -15.14
C MET A 297 2.63 -20.43 -15.55
N LYS A 298 1.70 -21.39 -15.36
CA LYS A 298 1.88 -22.78 -15.79
C LYS A 298 1.76 -22.95 -17.30
N GLU A 299 0.94 -22.13 -17.95
CA GLU A 299 0.77 -22.11 -19.41
C GLU A 299 2.00 -21.53 -20.12
N GLY A 300 2.75 -20.69 -19.41
CA GLY A 300 4.06 -20.20 -19.83
C GLY A 300 4.01 -18.96 -20.72
N PRO A 301 5.18 -18.37 -21.03
CA PRO A 301 5.27 -17.06 -21.67
C PRO A 301 4.84 -17.05 -23.15
N GLY A 302 4.75 -18.22 -23.79
CA GLY A 302 4.26 -18.33 -25.18
C GLY A 302 2.76 -18.05 -25.32
N VAL A 303 1.98 -18.31 -24.27
CA VAL A 303 0.55 -18.01 -24.20
C VAL A 303 0.31 -16.60 -23.66
N HIS A 304 1.09 -16.20 -22.64
CA HIS A 304 0.95 -14.91 -21.96
C HIS A 304 2.22 -14.04 -22.08
N PRO A 305 2.44 -13.38 -23.23
CA PRO A 305 3.67 -12.60 -23.46
C PRO A 305 3.80 -11.39 -22.52
N ALA A 306 2.69 -10.75 -22.16
CA ALA A 306 2.68 -9.64 -21.20
C ALA A 306 3.14 -10.08 -19.80
N LEU A 307 2.75 -11.28 -19.37
CA LEU A 307 3.20 -11.87 -18.11
C LEU A 307 4.70 -12.17 -18.14
N GLY A 308 5.22 -12.65 -19.27
CA GLY A 308 6.66 -12.85 -19.47
C GLY A 308 7.46 -11.56 -19.30
N GLN A 309 6.96 -10.43 -19.79
CA GLN A 309 7.57 -9.11 -19.59
C GLN A 309 7.56 -8.69 -18.12
N LYS A 310 6.43 -8.84 -17.42
CA LYS A 310 6.33 -8.57 -15.97
C LYS A 310 7.29 -9.43 -15.15
N PHE A 311 7.44 -10.70 -15.51
CA PHE A 311 8.36 -11.61 -14.86
C PHE A 311 9.83 -11.18 -15.02
N ASN A 312 10.25 -10.81 -16.23
CA ASN A 312 11.60 -10.30 -16.47
C ASN A 312 11.86 -8.99 -15.71
N LYS A 313 10.91 -8.06 -15.73
CA LYS A 313 10.95 -6.83 -14.91
C LYS A 313 11.10 -7.14 -13.41
N ALA A 314 10.39 -8.17 -12.91
CA ALA A 314 10.48 -8.59 -11.51
C ALA A 314 11.87 -9.18 -11.17
N ILE A 315 12.49 -9.92 -12.09
CA ILE A 315 13.88 -10.39 -11.95
C ILE A 315 14.84 -9.21 -11.83
N ASP A 316 14.79 -8.27 -12.77
CA ASP A 316 15.69 -7.12 -12.80
C ASP A 316 15.54 -6.26 -11.53
N ASN A 317 14.29 -6.03 -11.10
CA ASN A 317 14.01 -5.32 -9.86
C ASN A 317 14.56 -6.04 -8.63
N LEU A 318 14.34 -7.36 -8.51
CA LEU A 318 14.84 -8.13 -7.38
C LEU A 318 16.38 -8.13 -7.34
N LEU A 319 17.04 -8.30 -8.49
CA LEU A 319 18.50 -8.23 -8.58
C LEU A 319 19.04 -6.87 -8.18
N ARG A 320 18.40 -5.78 -8.61
CA ARG A 320 18.79 -4.42 -8.23
C ARG A 320 18.60 -4.18 -6.74
N GLU A 321 17.47 -4.57 -6.16
CA GLU A 321 17.23 -4.49 -4.72
C GLU A 321 18.29 -5.27 -3.92
N THR A 322 18.62 -6.50 -4.34
CA THR A 322 19.66 -7.30 -3.67
C THR A 322 21.05 -6.68 -3.77
N LYS A 323 21.39 -6.02 -4.89
CA LYS A 323 22.65 -5.29 -5.02
C LYS A 323 22.68 -4.04 -4.15
N ASN A 324 21.56 -3.31 -4.10
CA ASN A 324 21.42 -2.06 -3.37
C ASN A 324 21.48 -2.25 -1.85
N PHE A 325 21.21 -3.45 -1.33
CA PHE A 325 21.41 -3.78 0.08
C PHE A 325 22.81 -3.38 0.62
N ARG A 326 23.85 -3.38 -0.23
CA ARG A 326 25.21 -2.93 0.15
C ARG A 326 25.33 -1.43 0.43
N MET A 327 24.34 -0.65 0.01
CA MET A 327 24.27 0.80 0.16
C MET A 327 23.42 1.20 1.38
N ASP A 328 22.81 0.23 2.07
CA ASP A 328 22.06 0.49 3.29
C ASP A 328 22.97 1.04 4.39
N SER A 329 22.37 1.66 5.40
CA SER A 329 23.13 2.28 6.46
C SER A 329 23.94 1.24 7.27
N PRO A 330 25.06 1.64 7.91
CA PRO A 330 25.89 0.70 8.66
C PRO A 330 25.15 -0.06 9.76
N TYR A 331 24.16 0.56 10.41
CA TYR A 331 23.38 -0.07 11.48
C TYR A 331 22.36 -1.09 10.94
N GLU A 332 21.73 -0.82 9.78
CA GLU A 332 20.86 -1.80 9.09
C GLU A 332 21.66 -3.02 8.67
N THR A 333 22.86 -2.80 8.11
CA THR A 333 23.78 -3.88 7.73
C THR A 333 24.21 -4.71 8.95
N ALA A 334 24.53 -4.05 10.07
CA ALA A 334 24.90 -4.72 11.32
C ALA A 334 23.73 -5.55 11.88
N ALA A 335 22.50 -5.01 11.88
CA ALA A 335 21.31 -5.73 12.33
C ALA A 335 21.01 -6.95 11.44
N TYR A 336 21.12 -6.80 10.12
CA TYR A 336 20.98 -7.91 9.18
C TYR A 336 21.99 -9.02 9.44
N ASN A 337 23.29 -8.67 9.55
CA ASN A 337 24.34 -9.65 9.82
C ASN A 337 24.13 -10.34 11.18
N GLY A 338 23.71 -9.58 12.20
CA GLY A 338 23.34 -10.12 13.50
C GLY A 338 22.24 -11.17 13.39
N ARG A 339 21.17 -10.88 12.63
CA ARG A 339 20.10 -11.84 12.37
C ARG A 339 20.60 -13.10 11.64
N MET A 340 21.43 -12.93 10.60
CA MET A 340 21.99 -14.04 9.83
C MET A 340 22.87 -14.97 10.67
N LEU A 341 23.57 -14.44 11.67
CA LEU A 341 24.40 -15.24 12.59
C LEU A 341 23.58 -15.99 13.65
N MET A 342 22.38 -15.52 13.97
CA MET A 342 21.55 -16.05 15.06
C MET A 342 20.46 -17.02 14.58
N GLU A 343 20.06 -16.96 13.31
CA GLU A 343 19.05 -17.86 12.73
C GLU A 343 19.66 -19.17 12.22
N GLU A 344 19.02 -20.31 12.52
CA GLU A 344 19.48 -21.64 12.07
C GLU A 344 19.49 -21.76 10.53
N ASN A 345 18.51 -21.16 9.86
CA ASN A 345 18.41 -21.10 8.40
C ASN A 345 18.03 -19.68 7.98
N ALA A 346 18.91 -19.01 7.23
CA ALA A 346 18.70 -17.63 6.78
C ALA A 346 19.20 -17.43 5.33
N TRP A 347 18.28 -17.09 4.42
CA TRP A 347 18.52 -16.91 2.97
C TRP A 347 17.89 -15.63 2.42
#